data_AF-A0A5B6X696-F1
#
_entry.id   AF-A0A5B6X696-F1
#
_cell.length_a   1.000
_cell.length_b   1.000
_cell.length_c   1.000
_cell.angle_alpha   90.00
_cell.angle_beta   90.00
_cell.angle_gamma   90.00
#
_symmetry.space_group_name_H-M   'P 1'
#
loop_
_entity.id
_entity.type
_entity.pdbx_description
1 polymer ?
#
loop_
_entity_poly.entity_id
_entity_poly.type
_entity_poly.pdbx_seq_one_letter_code
_entity_poly.pdbx_strand_id
1 'polypeptide(L)' 'MAEKLGGDGLMRELCNGFKLLMDEEKGVITAASLKRNAAVLGLQDLRDDELASMVREGDLDGDGALSEMEFVC' A
#
# COMPACT_ATOMS: atom_id res chain seq x y z
N MET A 1 -26.60 -10.06 9.70
CA MET A 1 -25.28 -10.55 9.24
C MET A 1 -24.33 -9.38 9.02
N ALA A 2 -24.12 -8.57 10.05
CA ALA A 2 -23.25 -7.38 9.99
C ALA A 2 -22.68 -7.16 11.40
N GLU A 3 -22.09 -8.20 11.96
CA GLU A 3 -21.47 -8.16 13.28
C GLU A 3 -19.97 -8.03 13.07
N LYS A 4 -19.50 -6.79 13.19
CA LYS A 4 -18.13 -6.43 13.56
C LYS A 4 -17.04 -7.23 12.82
N LEU A 5 -16.68 -6.75 11.64
CA LEU A 5 -15.25 -6.70 11.31
C LEU A 5 -14.65 -5.75 12.36
N GLY A 6 -14.28 -6.30 13.53
CA GLY A 6 -13.48 -5.58 14.52
C GLY A 6 -12.23 -5.07 13.84
N GLY A 7 -11.61 -4.02 14.38
CA GLY A 7 -10.42 -3.37 13.76
C GLY A 7 -9.36 -4.38 13.29
N ASP A 8 -9.25 -5.53 13.97
CA ASP A 8 -8.40 -6.67 13.60
C ASP A 8 -8.64 -7.23 12.19
N GLY A 9 -9.90 -7.32 11.74
CA GLY A 9 -10.25 -7.81 10.40
C GLY A 9 -9.79 -6.83 9.32
N LEU A 10 -10.05 -5.53 9.53
CA LEU A 10 -9.63 -4.47 8.63
C LEU A 10 -8.10 -4.33 8.57
N MET A 11 -7.43 -4.37 9.72
CA MET A 11 -5.96 -4.35 9.79
C MET A 11 -5.35 -5.53 9.04
N ARG A 12 -5.95 -6.72 9.14
CA ARG A 12 -5.45 -7.89 8.43
C ARG A 12 -5.60 -7.77 6.91
N GLU A 13 -6.71 -7.19 6.45
CA GLU A 13 -6.88 -6.90 5.02
C GLU A 13 -5.91 -5.83 4.53
N LEU A 14 -5.67 -4.78 5.32
CA LEU A 14 -4.67 -3.76 5.02
C LEU A 14 -3.25 -4.33 4.96
N CYS A 15 -2.83 -5.13 5.93
CA CYS A 15 -1.54 -5.82 5.89
C CYS A 15 -1.41 -6.78 4.69
N ASN A 16 -2.48 -7.48 4.31
CA ASN A 16 -2.45 -8.33 3.11
C ASN A 16 -2.33 -7.47 1.84
N GLY A 17 -3.03 -6.35 1.76
CA GLY A 17 -2.90 -5.39 0.68
C GLY A 17 -1.49 -4.81 0.60
N PHE A 18 -0.90 -4.45 1.74
CA PHE A 18 0.49 -3.99 1.84
C PHE A 18 1.44 -5.03 1.25
N LYS A 19 1.31 -6.29 1.66
CA LYS A 19 2.16 -7.40 1.16
C LYS A 19 2.01 -7.66 -0.33
N LEU A 20 0.85 -7.38 -0.90
CA LEU A 20 0.63 -7.47 -2.34
C LEU A 20 1.27 -6.31 -3.10
N LEU A 21 1.33 -5.12 -2.50
CA LEU A 21 1.82 -3.89 -3.14
C LEU A 21 3.31 -3.64 -2.91
N MET A 22 3.88 -4.18 -1.83
CA MET A 22 5.26 -3.94 -1.42
C MET A 22 6.29 -4.53 -2.40
N ASP A 23 7.48 -3.96 -2.37
CA ASP A 23 8.67 -4.54 -2.98
C ASP A 23 9.18 -5.70 -2.09
N GLU A 24 9.27 -6.89 -2.68
CA GLU A 24 9.64 -8.12 -1.96
C GLU A 24 11.12 -8.10 -1.49
N GLU A 25 12.01 -7.41 -2.21
CA GLU A 25 13.42 -7.30 -1.82
C GLU A 25 13.61 -6.24 -0.74
N LYS A 26 12.92 -5.10 -0.82
CA LYS A 26 13.11 -3.99 0.11
C LYS A 26 12.27 -4.08 1.38
N GLY A 27 11.15 -4.79 1.34
CA GLY A 27 10.24 -4.82 2.48
C GLY A 27 9.26 -3.64 2.57
N VAL A 28 9.21 -2.78 1.55
CA VAL A 28 8.47 -1.50 1.57
C VAL A 28 7.75 -1.26 0.25
N ILE A 29 6.66 -0.48 0.26
CA ILE A 29 5.98 -0.05 -0.98
C ILE A 29 6.75 1.14 -1.56
N THR A 30 7.23 1.00 -2.78
CA THR A 30 7.84 2.08 -3.55
C THR A 30 6.91 2.47 -4.68
N ALA A 31 7.05 3.66 -5.26
CA ALA A 31 6.24 4.05 -6.42
C ALA A 31 6.34 3.03 -7.59
N ALA A 32 7.51 2.39 -7.74
CA ALA A 32 7.75 1.37 -8.76
C ALA A 32 7.03 0.04 -8.44
N SER A 33 7.14 -0.46 -7.21
CA SER A 33 6.46 -1.70 -6.80
C SER A 33 4.95 -1.50 -6.73
N LEU A 34 4.50 -0.37 -6.20
CA LEU A 34 3.10 0.03 -6.20
C LEU A 34 2.53 0.02 -7.62
N LYS A 35 3.19 0.63 -8.60
CA LYS A 35 2.74 0.61 -10.01
C LYS A 35 2.65 -0.80 -10.58
N ARG A 36 3.71 -1.59 -10.40
CA ARG A 36 3.78 -2.96 -10.93
C ARG A 36 2.68 -3.83 -10.34
N ASN A 37 2.48 -3.74 -9.03
CA ASN A 37 1.60 -4.63 -8.29
C ASN A 37 0.15 -4.12 -8.31
N ALA A 38 -0.08 -2.82 -8.38
CA ALA A 38 -1.41 -2.23 -8.61
C ALA A 38 -2.01 -2.70 -9.93
N ALA A 39 -1.19 -2.85 -10.98
CA ALA A 39 -1.64 -3.43 -12.25
C ALA A 39 -2.16 -4.88 -12.08
N VAL A 40 -1.56 -5.67 -11.17
CA VAL A 40 -2.00 -7.04 -10.86
C VAL A 40 -3.36 -7.05 -10.16
N LEU A 41 -3.66 -6.01 -9.38
CA LEU A 41 -4.96 -5.81 -8.73
C LEU A 41 -6.02 -5.19 -9.66
N GLY A 42 -5.68 -4.94 -10.93
CA GLY A 42 -6.58 -4.29 -11.88
C GLY A 42 -6.67 -2.77 -11.70
N LEU A 43 -5.79 -2.16 -10.91
CA LEU A 43 -5.69 -0.71 -10.72
C LEU A 43 -4.76 -0.05 -11.74
N GLN A 44 -4.72 -0.61 -12.96
CA GLN A 44 -3.86 -0.15 -14.06
C GLN A 44 -4.21 1.24 -14.61
N ASP A 45 -5.37 1.78 -14.24
CA ASP A 45 -5.82 3.12 -14.64
C ASP A 45 -5.18 4.25 -13.82
N LEU A 46 -4.52 3.90 -12.70
CA LEU A 46 -3.80 4.89 -11.88
C LEU A 46 -2.55 5.36 -12.62
N ARG A 47 -2.43 6.68 -12.76
CA ARG A 47 -1.26 7.28 -13.40
C ARG A 47 -0.06 7.33 -12.46
N ASP A 48 1.13 7.44 -13.02
CA ASP A 48 2.37 7.60 -12.26
C ASP A 48 2.32 8.76 -11.25
N ASP A 49 1.65 9.87 -11.60
CA ASP A 49 1.45 11.02 -10.72
C ASP A 49 0.57 10.68 -9.51
N GLU A 50 -0.49 9.91 -9.70
CA GLU A 50 -1.40 9.50 -8.62
C GLU A 50 -0.72 8.52 -7.69
N LEU A 51 -0.02 7.51 -8.23
CA LEU A 51 0.73 6.55 -7.44
C LEU A 51 1.85 7.21 -6.63
N ALA A 52 2.59 8.13 -7.26
CA ALA A 52 3.62 8.90 -6.56
C ALA A 52 3.04 9.80 -5.48
N SER A 53 1.85 10.36 -5.70
CA SER A 53 1.15 11.14 -4.68
C SER A 53 0.70 10.27 -3.50
N MET A 54 0.22 9.06 -3.76
CA MET A 54 -0.17 8.10 -2.70
C MET A 54 1.02 7.70 -1.83
N VAL A 55 2.18 7.42 -2.46
CA VAL A 55 3.41 7.12 -1.71
C VAL A 55 3.83 8.34 -0.88
N ARG A 56 3.91 9.52 -1.50
CA ARG A 56 4.34 10.74 -0.81
C ARG A 56 3.42 11.16 0.32
N GLU A 57 2.12 10.88 0.22
CA GLU A 57 1.14 11.28 1.24
C GLU A 57 1.25 10.43 2.52
N GLY A 58 1.58 9.14 2.40
CA GLY A 58 1.80 8.28 3.56
C GLY A 58 3.27 8.18 4.00
N ASP A 59 4.23 8.64 3.19
CA ASP A 59 5.65 8.70 3.51
C ASP A 59 5.88 9.76 4.61
N LEU A 60 5.95 9.32 5.86
CA LEU A 60 6.07 10.18 7.04
C LEU A 60 7.52 10.49 7.37
N ASP A 61 8.44 9.60 7.02
CA ASP A 61 9.87 9.77 7.27
C ASP A 61 10.64 10.42 6.10
N GLY A 62 10.03 10.49 4.92
CA GLY A 62 10.57 11.09 3.70
C GLY A 62 11.59 10.22 2.98
N ASP A 63 11.59 8.90 3.18
CA ASP A 63 12.52 7.98 2.52
C ASP A 63 12.14 7.65 1.07
N GLY A 64 10.95 8.10 0.62
CA GLY A 64 10.40 7.87 -0.71
C GLY A 64 9.76 6.50 -0.88
N ALA A 65 9.46 5.81 0.20
CA ALA A 65 8.74 4.55 0.27
C ALA A 65 7.69 4.60 1.40
N LEU A 66 6.88 3.56 1.47
CA LEU A 66 5.89 3.35 2.52
C LEU A 66 6.23 2.06 3.25
N SER A 67 6.50 2.17 4.54
CA SER A 67 6.62 1.02 5.44
C SER A 67 5.24 0.46 5.82
N GLU A 68 5.23 -0.76 6.37
CA GLU A 68 3.98 -1.38 6.86
C GLU A 68 3.31 -0.51 7.93
N MET A 69 4.11 0.17 8.74
CA MET A 69 3.61 1.08 9.76
C MET A 69 2.93 2.30 9.13
N GLU A 70 3.56 2.93 8.14
CA GLU A 70 3.05 4.11 7.43
C GLU A 70 1.82 3.82 6.57
N PHE A 71 1.68 2.59 6.07
CA PHE A 71 0.51 2.20 5.29
C PHE A 71 -0.75 1.94 6.15
N VAL A 72 -0.56 1.59 7.43
CA VAL A 72 -1.65 1.15 8.33
C VAL A 72 -1.97 2.19 9.43
N CYS A 73 -1.07 3.13 9.71
CA CYS A 73 -1.23 4.20 10.71
C CYS A 73 -1.92 5.45 10.16
#